data_AF-B9XI56-F1
#
_entry.id   AF-B9XI56-F1
#
_cell.length_a   1.000
_cell.length_b   1.000
_cell.length_c   1.000
_cell.angle_alpha   90.00
_cell.angle_beta   90.00
_cell.angle_gamma   90.00
#
_symmetry.space_group_name_H-M   'P 1'
#
loop_
_entity.id
_entity.type
_entity.pdbx_description
1 polymer ?
#
loop_
_entity_poly.entity_id
_entity_poly.type
_entity_poly.pdbx_seq_one_letter_code
_entity_poly.pdbx_strand_id
1 'polypeptide(L)'
;MKKANWIFLGAMLLALQGAMAEEVKPLFENNFESAEIGKVPDGLMVLDGAFAVKEEGGNKFLELPGAPLDTFGVLFGPAVKENIAVSASIDGTKKGRRFPTFAVGSNGQGGYKLQISPGKGELELYKSDEVVAHVPYEWKSGEWTLLKLQVVKAGDGVWKVEGKAWTKGSSEPAKALISYDEKKEPSAGRASIWGQPYATTPIQFDNLMVTKVAEGK
;
A
#
# COMPACT_ATOMS: atom_id res chain seq x y z
N MET A 1 -52.74 51.94 28.58
CA MET A 1 -51.83 51.97 27.41
C MET A 1 -50.57 51.20 27.79
N LYS A 2 -50.43 49.93 27.36
CA LYS A 2 -49.50 49.44 26.31
C LYS A 2 -48.02 49.54 26.78
N LYS A 3 -47.17 48.50 26.86
CA LYS A 3 -47.15 47.16 26.26
C LYS A 3 -46.33 46.16 27.11
N ALA A 4 -46.60 44.88 26.86
CA ALA A 4 -45.94 43.69 27.38
C ALA A 4 -44.46 43.58 26.97
N ASN A 5 -43.66 42.97 27.85
CA ASN A 5 -42.29 42.57 27.60
C ASN A 5 -42.29 41.14 27.05
N TRP A 6 -41.90 40.95 25.79
CA TRP A 6 -41.82 39.64 25.14
C TRP A 6 -40.37 39.22 24.95
N ILE A 7 -40.09 37.99 25.36
CA ILE A 7 -38.85 37.23 25.25
C ILE A 7 -38.48 37.03 23.78
N PHE A 8 -37.19 37.14 23.44
CA PHE A 8 -36.61 36.29 22.39
C PHE A 8 -35.27 35.72 22.84
N LEU A 9 -35.32 34.43 23.18
CA LEU A 9 -34.18 33.55 23.34
C LEU A 9 -33.74 33.15 21.91
N GLY A 10 -32.59 33.64 21.45
CA GLY A 10 -32.03 33.25 20.16
C GLY A 10 -31.27 31.93 20.30
N ALA A 11 -31.88 30.82 19.86
CA ALA A 11 -31.19 29.54 19.72
C ALA A 11 -30.29 29.56 18.49
N MET A 12 -28.98 29.51 18.71
CA MET A 12 -27.97 29.41 17.65
C MET A 12 -27.83 27.93 17.25
N LEU A 13 -28.55 27.51 16.20
CA LEU A 13 -28.28 26.23 15.53
C LEU A 13 -26.98 26.37 14.72
N LEU A 14 -25.88 25.83 15.22
CA LEU A 14 -24.72 25.51 14.38
C LEU A 14 -25.06 24.28 13.54
N ALA A 15 -25.30 24.49 12.26
CA ALA A 15 -25.34 23.43 11.26
C ALA A 15 -23.92 22.88 11.09
N LEU A 16 -23.64 21.71 11.67
CA LEU A 16 -22.49 20.88 11.32
C LEU A 16 -22.71 20.35 9.90
N GLN A 17 -22.25 21.08 8.90
CA GLN A 17 -22.08 20.53 7.56
C GLN A 17 -20.89 19.57 7.59
N GLY A 18 -21.18 18.28 7.72
CA GLY A 18 -20.20 17.24 7.46
C GLY A 18 -19.72 17.37 6.02
N ALA A 19 -18.43 17.62 5.84
CA ALA A 19 -17.79 17.46 4.56
C ALA A 19 -17.92 15.99 4.17
N MET A 20 -18.87 15.68 3.28
CA MET A 20 -18.87 14.42 2.57
C MET A 20 -17.58 14.40 1.76
N ALA A 21 -16.61 13.59 2.17
CA ALA A 21 -15.44 13.32 1.37
C ALA A 21 -15.93 12.69 0.07
N GLU A 22 -15.74 13.40 -1.04
CA GLU A 22 -16.02 12.88 -2.37
C GLU A 22 -15.19 11.59 -2.54
N GLU A 23 -15.87 10.47 -2.78
CA GLU A 23 -15.24 9.17 -2.88
C GLU A 23 -14.47 9.14 -4.21
N VAL A 24 -13.20 9.55 -4.17
CA VAL A 24 -12.32 9.57 -5.33
C VAL A 24 -12.11 8.14 -5.78
N LYS A 25 -12.75 7.77 -6.90
CA LYS A 25 -12.61 6.44 -7.50
C LYS A 25 -11.12 6.10 -7.66
N PRO A 26 -10.66 4.94 -7.16
CA PRO A 26 -9.27 4.54 -7.32
C PRO A 26 -8.92 4.40 -8.81
N LEU A 27 -7.65 4.64 -9.13
CA LEU A 27 -7.10 4.40 -10.47
C LEU A 27 -7.08 2.91 -10.80
N PHE A 28 -6.99 2.07 -9.77
CA PHE A 28 -7.08 0.62 -9.85
C PHE A 28 -7.44 0.07 -8.47
N GLU A 29 -8.28 -0.96 -8.44
CA GLU A 29 -8.56 -1.76 -7.25
C GLU A 29 -8.74 -3.24 -7.62
N ASN A 30 -8.27 -4.15 -6.77
CA ASN A 30 -8.56 -5.57 -6.85
C ASN A 30 -8.43 -6.23 -5.47
N ASN A 31 -9.53 -6.78 -4.96
CA ASN A 31 -9.62 -7.53 -3.71
C ASN A 31 -9.87 -9.04 -3.94
N PHE A 32 -9.74 -9.51 -5.19
CA PHE A 32 -9.84 -10.92 -5.58
C PHE A 32 -11.18 -11.64 -5.36
N GLU A 33 -12.17 -11.02 -4.73
CA GLU A 33 -13.46 -11.66 -4.42
C GLU A 33 -14.21 -12.15 -5.67
N SER A 34 -14.13 -11.39 -6.76
CA SER A 34 -14.70 -11.75 -8.06
C SER A 34 -13.80 -12.65 -8.92
N ALA A 35 -12.59 -12.97 -8.44
CA ALA A 35 -11.62 -13.75 -9.21
C ALA A 35 -11.94 -15.26 -9.18
N GLU A 36 -11.50 -15.93 -10.24
CA GLU A 36 -11.51 -17.39 -10.33
C GLU A 36 -10.34 -17.98 -9.54
N ILE A 37 -10.63 -18.97 -8.69
CA ILE A 37 -9.63 -19.67 -7.89
C ILE A 37 -8.66 -20.41 -8.82
N GLY A 38 -7.37 -20.37 -8.49
CA GLY A 38 -6.31 -21.03 -9.24
C GLY A 38 -5.78 -20.21 -10.42
N LYS A 39 -6.34 -19.02 -10.68
CA LYS A 39 -5.91 -18.14 -11.78
C LYS A 39 -5.46 -16.78 -11.28
N VAL A 40 -4.63 -16.12 -12.08
CA VAL A 40 -4.30 -14.71 -11.92
C VAL A 40 -5.29 -13.89 -12.77
N PRO A 41 -5.97 -12.87 -12.21
CA PRO A 41 -6.89 -12.01 -12.99
C PRO A 41 -6.22 -11.27 -14.15
N ASP A 42 -6.94 -11.08 -15.27
CA ASP A 42 -6.44 -10.48 -16.53
C ASP A 42 -5.85 -9.06 -16.40
N GLY A 43 -6.12 -8.34 -15.31
CA GLY A 43 -5.54 -7.02 -15.02
C GLY A 43 -4.14 -7.04 -14.39
N LEU A 44 -3.67 -8.22 -13.98
CA LEU A 44 -2.38 -8.42 -13.32
C LEU A 44 -1.36 -9.02 -14.30
N MET A 45 -0.15 -8.47 -14.30
CA MET A 45 0.95 -8.98 -15.11
C MET A 45 2.00 -9.59 -14.19
N VAL A 46 2.07 -10.92 -14.17
CA VAL A 46 3.11 -11.67 -13.46
C VAL A 46 4.44 -11.48 -14.17
N LEU A 47 5.45 -11.04 -13.43
CA LEU A 47 6.82 -10.93 -13.94
C LEU A 47 7.52 -12.28 -13.87
N ASP A 48 7.37 -12.96 -12.73
CA ASP A 48 7.78 -14.35 -12.48
C ASP A 48 7.04 -14.85 -11.24
N GLY A 49 7.08 -16.15 -10.97
CA GLY A 49 6.47 -16.81 -9.81
C GLY A 49 5.10 -17.42 -10.12
N ALA A 50 4.80 -18.53 -9.45
CA ALA A 50 3.56 -19.28 -9.65
C ALA A 50 2.39 -18.68 -8.83
N PHE A 51 2.10 -17.39 -9.05
CA PHE A 51 0.99 -16.71 -8.40
C PHE A 51 -0.36 -17.33 -8.80
N ALA A 52 -1.28 -17.48 -7.85
CA ALA A 52 -2.64 -17.91 -8.12
C ALA A 52 -3.60 -17.39 -7.06
N VAL A 53 -4.86 -17.12 -7.44
CA VAL A 53 -5.90 -16.84 -6.44
C VAL A 53 -6.20 -18.09 -5.63
N LYS A 54 -6.25 -17.95 -4.31
CA LYS A 54 -6.66 -18.97 -3.33
C LYS A 54 -7.81 -18.44 -2.50
N GLU A 55 -8.49 -19.35 -1.80
CA GLU A 55 -9.56 -19.03 -0.87
C GLU A 55 -9.28 -19.73 0.46
N GLU A 56 -9.35 -18.96 1.55
CA GLU A 56 -9.26 -19.48 2.91
C GLU A 56 -10.20 -18.67 3.80
N GLY A 57 -10.97 -19.35 4.66
CA GLY A 57 -11.91 -18.68 5.57
C GLY A 57 -12.98 -17.83 4.86
N GLY A 58 -13.28 -18.11 3.59
CA GLY A 58 -14.23 -17.36 2.78
C GLY A 58 -13.69 -16.04 2.21
N ASN A 59 -12.39 -15.77 2.33
CA ASN A 59 -11.71 -14.62 1.71
C ASN A 59 -10.84 -15.11 0.55
N LYS A 60 -10.90 -14.43 -0.60
CA LYS A 60 -10.00 -14.71 -1.72
C LYS A 60 -8.79 -13.77 -1.70
N PHE A 61 -7.65 -14.28 -2.11
CA PHE A 61 -6.40 -13.51 -2.17
C PHE A 61 -5.48 -14.10 -3.23
N LEU A 62 -4.51 -13.32 -3.66
CA LEU A 62 -3.43 -13.81 -4.52
C LEU A 62 -2.33 -14.43 -3.65
N GLU A 63 -1.93 -15.67 -3.94
CA GLU A 63 -0.88 -16.37 -3.20
C GLU A 63 0.36 -16.55 -4.07
N LEU A 64 1.53 -16.27 -3.50
CA LEU A 64 2.84 -16.71 -3.96
C LEU A 64 3.26 -17.94 -3.15
N PRO A 65 3.53 -19.11 -3.78
CA PRO A 65 3.95 -20.31 -3.05
C PRO A 65 5.28 -20.15 -2.32
N GLY A 66 5.51 -21.03 -1.33
CA GLY A 66 6.73 -21.06 -0.52
C GLY A 66 8.02 -21.49 -1.24
N ALA A 67 7.95 -21.80 -2.54
CA ALA A 67 9.07 -22.24 -3.36
C ALA A 67 8.80 -21.93 -4.84
N PRO A 68 9.84 -21.71 -5.68
CA PRO A 68 11.26 -21.67 -5.32
C PRO A 68 11.65 -20.44 -4.47
N LEU A 69 12.89 -20.40 -3.98
CA LEU A 69 13.40 -19.32 -3.14
C LEU A 69 14.05 -18.24 -3.99
N ASP A 70 13.24 -17.39 -4.60
CA ASP A 70 13.67 -16.23 -5.40
C ASP A 70 12.79 -15.00 -5.11
N THR A 71 12.95 -13.94 -5.88
CA THR A 71 12.15 -12.72 -5.83
C THR A 71 11.14 -12.71 -6.96
N PHE A 72 9.87 -12.70 -6.59
CA PHE A 72 8.77 -12.73 -7.55
C PHE A 72 7.92 -11.47 -7.44
N GLY A 73 7.26 -11.10 -8.53
CA GLY A 73 6.50 -9.86 -8.57
C GLY A 73 5.37 -9.86 -9.58
N VAL A 74 4.39 -9.01 -9.30
CA VAL A 74 3.22 -8.77 -10.16
C VAL A 74 3.05 -7.27 -10.34
N LEU A 75 2.86 -6.84 -11.58
CA LEU A 75 2.50 -5.47 -11.92
C LEU A 75 0.98 -5.32 -12.03
N PHE A 76 0.47 -4.17 -11.58
CA PHE A 76 -0.96 -3.87 -11.61
C PHE A 76 -1.24 -2.38 -11.81
N GLY A 77 -2.48 -2.07 -12.15
CA GLY A 77 -2.92 -0.70 -12.41
C GLY A 77 -2.27 -0.02 -13.62
N PRO A 78 -2.64 1.26 -13.86
CA PRO A 78 -2.09 2.05 -14.95
C PRO A 78 -0.62 2.44 -14.70
N ALA A 79 0.09 2.80 -15.77
CA ALA A 79 1.41 3.40 -15.65
C ALA A 79 1.27 4.89 -15.30
N VAL A 80 1.71 5.27 -14.10
CA VAL A 80 1.63 6.65 -13.59
C VAL A 80 2.99 7.07 -13.07
N LYS A 81 3.27 8.37 -13.11
CA LYS A 81 4.55 8.95 -12.71
C LYS A 81 4.60 9.35 -11.24
N GLU A 82 3.58 10.06 -10.78
CA GLU A 82 3.61 10.77 -9.51
C GLU A 82 2.17 11.10 -9.08
N ASN A 83 2.05 11.69 -7.89
CA ASN A 83 0.79 12.06 -7.26
C ASN A 83 -0.13 10.85 -7.09
N ILE A 84 0.47 9.72 -6.67
CA ILE A 84 -0.22 8.47 -6.42
C ILE A 84 0.20 7.82 -5.11
N ALA A 85 -0.70 6.98 -4.60
CA ALA A 85 -0.40 6.00 -3.57
C ALA A 85 -0.67 4.60 -4.11
N VAL A 86 0.26 3.68 -3.85
CA VAL A 86 0.13 2.24 -4.07
C VAL A 86 -0.02 1.56 -2.71
N SER A 87 -1.00 0.68 -2.57
CA SER A 87 -1.18 -0.11 -1.35
C SER A 87 -1.59 -1.55 -1.62
N ALA A 88 -1.28 -2.41 -0.66
CA ALA A 88 -1.72 -3.79 -0.57
C ALA A 88 -1.75 -4.24 0.90
N SER A 89 -2.59 -5.22 1.18
CA SER A 89 -2.51 -6.05 2.39
C SER A 89 -1.66 -7.28 2.06
N ILE A 90 -0.72 -7.63 2.93
CA ILE A 90 0.21 -8.75 2.72
C ILE A 90 0.31 -9.59 3.99
N ASP A 91 0.17 -10.91 3.88
CA ASP A 91 0.40 -11.86 4.96
C ASP A 91 1.50 -12.86 4.60
N GLY A 92 2.20 -13.33 5.61
CA GLY A 92 3.25 -14.33 5.49
C GLY A 92 3.65 -14.86 6.86
N THR A 93 4.38 -15.96 6.88
CA THR A 93 4.80 -16.58 8.15
C THR A 93 6.30 -16.80 8.21
N LYS A 94 6.90 -16.60 9.38
CA LYS A 94 8.29 -17.01 9.61
C LYS A 94 8.36 -18.50 9.95
N LYS A 95 9.49 -19.13 9.63
CA LYS A 95 9.80 -20.51 10.03
C LYS A 95 11.15 -20.58 10.73
N GLY A 96 11.12 -20.58 12.07
CA GLY A 96 12.33 -20.46 12.89
C GLY A 96 12.99 -19.10 12.67
N ARG A 97 14.25 -19.11 12.19
CA ARG A 97 15.01 -17.89 11.85
C ARG A 97 14.91 -17.49 10.37
N ARG A 98 14.06 -18.15 9.59
CA ARG A 98 13.81 -17.80 8.19
C ARG A 98 12.58 -16.93 8.10
N PHE A 99 12.69 -15.83 7.38
CA PHE A 99 11.66 -14.81 7.25
C PHE A 99 11.36 -14.59 5.77
N PRO A 100 10.10 -14.37 5.38
CA PRO A 100 9.79 -13.84 4.06
C PRO A 100 10.20 -12.37 3.99
N THR A 101 10.42 -11.84 2.80
CA THR A 101 10.38 -10.39 2.55
C THR A 101 9.26 -10.11 1.55
N PHE A 102 8.66 -8.93 1.65
CA PHE A 102 7.58 -8.55 0.75
C PHE A 102 7.43 -7.03 0.67
N ALA A 103 6.84 -6.56 -0.41
CA ALA A 103 6.82 -5.14 -0.72
C ALA A 103 5.63 -4.72 -1.59
N VAL A 104 5.37 -3.41 -1.57
CA VAL A 104 4.65 -2.70 -2.64
C VAL A 104 5.62 -1.80 -3.38
N GLY A 105 5.39 -1.56 -4.67
CA GLY A 105 6.24 -0.70 -5.49
C GLY A 105 5.45 0.17 -6.46
N SER A 106 6.10 1.23 -6.93
CA SER A 106 5.60 2.22 -7.87
C SER A 106 6.65 2.51 -8.94
N ASN A 107 6.24 3.09 -10.07
CA ASN A 107 7.13 3.51 -11.15
C ASN A 107 7.86 2.35 -11.86
N GLY A 108 7.24 1.17 -11.90
CA GLY A 108 7.78 -0.02 -12.59
C GLY A 108 8.90 -0.72 -11.82
N GLN A 109 9.54 -1.71 -12.47
CA GLN A 109 10.53 -2.60 -11.83
C GLN A 109 11.77 -1.86 -11.30
N GLY A 110 12.23 -0.83 -12.01
CA GLY A 110 13.35 0.02 -11.57
C GLY A 110 12.94 1.23 -10.72
N GLY A 111 11.66 1.32 -10.34
CA GLY A 111 11.09 2.44 -9.60
C GLY A 111 11.35 2.37 -8.10
N TYR A 112 10.35 2.75 -7.31
CA TYR A 112 10.44 2.74 -5.85
C TYR A 112 9.76 1.50 -5.28
N LYS A 113 10.32 0.97 -4.19
CA LYS A 113 9.74 -0.19 -3.49
C LYS A 113 9.83 0.00 -1.98
N LEU A 114 8.69 -0.10 -1.31
CA LEU A 114 8.58 -0.14 0.14
C LEU A 114 8.55 -1.59 0.60
N GLN A 115 9.63 -2.06 1.21
CA GLN A 115 9.83 -3.46 1.57
C GLN A 115 9.90 -3.64 3.08
N ILE A 116 9.19 -4.65 3.60
CA ILE A 116 9.43 -5.15 4.95
C ILE A 116 10.47 -6.27 4.85
N SER A 117 11.53 -6.14 5.65
CA SER A 117 12.64 -7.09 5.75
C SER A 117 12.75 -7.61 7.20
N PRO A 118 11.90 -8.56 7.62
CA PRO A 118 11.85 -9.00 9.01
C PRO A 118 13.14 -9.65 9.50
N GLY A 119 13.93 -10.25 8.61
CA GLY A 119 15.25 -10.80 8.94
C GLY A 119 16.27 -9.71 9.35
N LYS A 120 16.04 -8.46 8.95
CA LYS A 120 16.80 -7.28 9.38
C LYS A 120 16.11 -6.51 10.52
N GLY A 121 14.81 -6.70 10.70
CA GLY A 121 13.99 -5.91 11.62
C GLY A 121 13.72 -4.50 11.08
N GLU A 122 13.54 -4.36 9.76
CA GLU A 122 13.49 -3.06 9.09
C GLU A 122 12.33 -2.93 8.10
N LEU A 123 11.89 -1.68 7.94
CA LEU A 123 11.16 -1.19 6.78
C LEU A 123 12.15 -0.42 5.91
N GLU A 124 12.29 -0.82 4.65
CA GLU A 124 13.26 -0.30 3.70
C GLU A 124 12.55 0.38 2.53
N LEU A 125 13.11 1.51 2.08
CA LEU A 125 12.70 2.15 0.84
C LEU A 125 13.83 1.98 -0.19
N TYR A 126 13.47 1.35 -1.30
CA TYR A 126 14.36 1.11 -2.42
C TYR A 126 14.09 2.07 -3.57
N LYS A 127 15.15 2.41 -4.32
CA LYS A 127 15.09 2.96 -5.68
C LYS A 127 15.91 2.05 -6.58
N SER A 128 15.27 1.45 -7.58
CA SER A 128 15.85 0.30 -8.29
C SER A 128 16.32 -0.76 -7.26
N ASP A 129 17.62 -1.07 -7.22
CA ASP A 129 18.20 -2.06 -6.31
C ASP A 129 18.90 -1.44 -5.07
N GLU A 130 18.90 -0.11 -4.95
CA GLU A 130 19.56 0.61 -3.86
C GLU A 130 18.57 0.91 -2.72
N VAL A 131 18.98 0.64 -1.47
CA VAL A 131 18.25 1.10 -0.28
C VAL A 131 18.57 2.58 -0.06
N VAL A 132 17.59 3.45 -0.28
CA VAL A 132 17.74 4.91 -0.15
C VAL A 132 17.30 5.45 1.21
N ALA A 133 16.52 4.66 1.96
CA ALA A 133 16.19 4.91 3.35
C ALA A 133 15.82 3.59 4.04
N HIS A 134 15.98 3.53 5.36
CA HIS A 134 15.50 2.42 6.19
C HIS A 134 15.18 2.91 7.60
N VAL A 135 14.24 2.24 8.27
CA VAL A 135 13.90 2.48 9.68
C VAL A 135 13.63 1.15 10.39
N PRO A 136 13.87 1.06 11.72
CA PRO A 136 13.47 -0.11 12.49
C PRO A 136 11.96 -0.39 12.35
N TYR A 137 11.60 -1.65 12.12
CA TYR A 137 10.21 -2.08 12.03
C TYR A 137 10.05 -3.53 12.48
N GLU A 138 9.25 -3.74 13.51
CA GLU A 138 8.93 -5.08 14.01
C GLU A 138 7.68 -5.63 13.34
N TRP A 139 7.87 -6.55 12.39
CA TRP A 139 6.78 -7.25 11.73
C TRP A 139 6.25 -8.44 12.54
N LYS A 140 4.93 -8.66 12.47
CA LYS A 140 4.23 -9.76 13.13
C LYS A 140 3.90 -10.88 12.13
N SER A 141 4.43 -12.06 12.39
CA SER A 141 4.23 -13.25 11.56
C SER A 141 2.81 -13.79 11.64
N GLY A 142 2.21 -14.10 10.49
CA GLY A 142 0.84 -14.63 10.39
C GLY A 142 -0.24 -13.58 10.64
N GLU A 143 0.12 -12.29 10.54
CA GLU A 143 -0.81 -11.19 10.62
C GLU A 143 -0.73 -10.35 9.35
N TRP A 144 -1.89 -10.15 8.73
CA TRP A 144 -2.05 -9.23 7.60
C TRP A 144 -1.47 -7.86 7.93
N THR A 145 -0.54 -7.42 7.10
CA THR A 145 0.15 -6.14 7.21
C THR A 145 -0.17 -5.30 5.99
N LEU A 146 -0.67 -4.09 6.21
CA LEU A 146 -0.95 -3.13 5.16
C LEU A 146 0.31 -2.31 4.89
N LEU A 147 0.67 -2.21 3.62
CA LEU A 147 1.73 -1.32 3.13
C LEU A 147 1.09 -0.23 2.27
N LYS A 148 1.60 0.99 2.39
CA LYS A 148 1.26 2.11 1.51
C LYS A 148 2.51 2.89 1.14
N LEU A 149 2.79 2.99 -0.15
CA LEU A 149 3.87 3.76 -0.75
C LEU A 149 3.28 4.93 -1.54
N GLN A 150 3.76 6.14 -1.31
CA GLN A 150 3.35 7.35 -2.02
C GLN A 150 4.51 7.94 -2.78
N VAL A 151 4.24 8.46 -3.98
CA VAL A 151 5.17 9.26 -4.79
C VAL A 151 4.45 10.54 -5.14
N VAL A 152 4.86 11.66 -4.57
CA VAL A 152 4.15 12.94 -4.67
C VAL A 152 5.11 14.01 -5.15
N LYS A 153 4.71 14.84 -6.12
CA LYS A 153 5.47 16.03 -6.47
C LYS A 153 5.34 17.04 -5.33
N ALA A 154 6.48 17.47 -4.79
CA ALA A 154 6.56 18.31 -3.59
C ALA A 154 7.16 19.70 -3.87
N GLY A 155 7.25 20.07 -5.14
CA GLY A 155 7.83 21.32 -5.62
C GLY A 155 8.46 21.15 -6.99
N ASP A 156 9.09 22.22 -7.49
CA ASP A 156 9.79 22.18 -8.76
C ASP A 156 11.03 21.28 -8.67
N GLY A 157 11.01 20.18 -9.44
CA GLY A 157 12.11 19.22 -9.50
C GLY A 157 12.32 18.39 -8.23
N VAL A 158 11.34 18.37 -7.32
CA VAL A 158 11.41 17.59 -6.08
C VAL A 158 10.19 16.69 -5.96
N TRP A 159 10.46 15.42 -5.68
CA TRP A 159 9.43 14.42 -5.39
C TRP A 159 9.67 13.82 -4.01
N LYS A 160 8.58 13.63 -3.28
CA LYS A 160 8.56 13.01 -1.96
C LYS A 160 8.08 11.58 -2.10
N VAL A 161 8.92 10.64 -1.68
CA VAL A 161 8.60 9.20 -1.65
C VAL A 161 8.42 8.79 -0.19
N GLU A 162 7.23 8.33 0.17
CA GLU A 162 6.86 8.08 1.56
C GLU A 162 6.22 6.71 1.76
N GLY A 163 6.58 6.07 2.87
CA GLY A 163 6.13 4.73 3.20
C GLY A 163 5.43 4.65 4.55
N LYS A 164 4.38 3.85 4.61
CA LYS A 164 3.69 3.43 5.83
C LYS A 164 3.50 1.92 5.84
N ALA A 165 3.55 1.34 7.03
CA ALA A 165 3.24 -0.06 7.26
C ALA A 165 2.51 -0.23 8.61
N TRP A 166 1.45 -1.02 8.65
CA TRP A 166 0.71 -1.29 9.89
C TRP A 166 -0.04 -2.62 9.83
N THR A 167 -0.22 -3.25 11.00
CA THR A 167 -1.00 -4.48 11.13
C THR A 167 -2.49 -4.19 10.89
N LYS A 168 -3.18 -5.11 10.21
CA LYS A 168 -4.64 -5.08 10.02
C LYS A 168 -5.35 -4.98 11.37
N GLY A 169 -6.37 -4.11 11.44
CA GLY A 169 -7.08 -3.80 12.68
C GLY A 169 -6.42 -2.72 13.55
N SER A 170 -5.18 -2.31 13.26
CA SER A 170 -4.58 -1.11 13.82
C SER A 170 -4.88 0.11 12.94
N SER A 171 -4.85 1.31 13.54
CA SER A 171 -4.99 2.56 12.79
C SER A 171 -3.82 2.78 11.83
N GLU A 172 -4.10 3.28 10.63
CA GLU A 172 -3.05 3.76 9.72
C GLU A 172 -2.21 4.84 10.43
N PRO A 173 -0.87 4.79 10.35
CA PRO A 173 -0.01 5.82 10.90
C PRO A 173 -0.34 7.21 10.33
N ALA A 174 -0.51 8.19 11.22
CA ALA A 174 -0.82 9.56 10.81
C ALA A 174 0.32 10.20 10.00
N LYS A 175 1.57 9.85 10.32
CA LYS A 175 2.78 10.29 9.60
C LYS A 175 3.37 9.12 8.81
N ALA A 176 4.10 9.43 7.75
CA ALA A 176 4.96 8.46 7.09
C ALA A 176 5.97 7.89 8.10
N LEU A 177 6.23 6.59 8.04
CA LEU A 177 7.25 5.94 8.86
C LEU A 177 8.65 6.14 8.27
N ILE A 178 8.72 6.28 6.95
CA ILE A 178 9.93 6.41 6.16
C ILE A 178 9.70 7.39 5.02
N SER A 179 10.74 8.14 4.65
CA SER A 179 10.65 9.20 3.65
C SER A 179 11.98 9.39 2.91
N TYR A 180 11.90 9.75 1.62
CA TYR A 180 13.04 10.06 0.77
C TYR A 180 12.68 11.21 -0.18
N ASP A 181 13.62 12.15 -0.34
CA ASP A 181 13.50 13.24 -1.31
C ASP A 181 14.24 12.85 -2.60
N GLU A 182 13.49 12.77 -3.68
CA GLU A 182 13.98 12.53 -5.02
C GLU A 182 14.16 13.85 -5.77
N LYS A 183 15.28 13.98 -6.48
CA LYS A 183 15.58 15.15 -7.33
C LYS A 183 15.65 14.83 -8.81
N LYS A 184 15.57 13.55 -9.17
CA LYS A 184 15.44 13.09 -10.55
C LYS A 184 14.00 12.74 -10.83
N GLU A 185 13.44 13.31 -11.91
CA GLU A 185 12.07 13.03 -12.32
C GLU A 185 11.79 11.52 -12.39
N PRO A 186 10.75 11.03 -11.67
CA PRO A 186 10.35 9.64 -11.75
C PRO A 186 9.93 9.25 -13.17
N SER A 187 10.20 8.01 -13.55
CA SER A 187 9.63 7.43 -14.77
C SER A 187 8.17 7.06 -14.56
N ALA A 188 7.33 7.17 -15.58
CA ALA A 188 5.99 6.58 -15.51
C ALA A 188 6.11 5.04 -15.46
N GLY A 189 5.36 4.39 -14.58
CA GLY A 189 5.37 2.93 -14.48
C GLY A 189 4.21 2.40 -13.66
N ARG A 190 3.95 1.09 -13.82
CA ARG A 190 2.86 0.41 -13.10
C ARG A 190 3.21 0.23 -11.63
N ALA A 191 2.18 0.09 -10.81
CA ALA A 191 2.31 -0.37 -9.43
C ALA A 191 2.73 -1.85 -9.39
N SER A 192 3.27 -2.30 -8.26
CA SER A 192 3.72 -3.67 -8.10
C SER A 192 3.60 -4.20 -6.67
N ILE A 193 3.48 -5.52 -6.55
CA ILE A 193 3.72 -6.27 -5.31
C ILE A 193 4.90 -7.22 -5.53
N TRP A 194 5.65 -7.48 -4.47
CA TRP A 194 6.83 -8.36 -4.50
C TRP A 194 6.86 -9.28 -3.30
N GLY A 195 7.43 -10.47 -3.47
CA GLY A 195 7.66 -11.42 -2.39
C GLY A 195 8.89 -12.28 -2.59
N GLN A 196 9.60 -12.55 -1.50
CA GLN A 196 10.64 -13.57 -1.40
C GLN A 196 10.25 -14.57 -0.32
N PRO A 197 9.80 -15.79 -0.66
CA PRO A 197 9.28 -16.76 0.29
C PRO A 197 10.40 -17.52 1.04
N TYR A 198 11.44 -16.83 1.52
CA TYR A 198 12.63 -17.44 2.13
C TYR A 198 12.34 -18.23 3.43
N ALA A 199 11.15 -18.02 4.02
CA ALA A 199 10.61 -18.85 5.10
C ALA A 199 10.09 -20.23 4.65
N THR A 200 10.11 -20.54 3.35
CA THR A 200 9.53 -21.76 2.74
C THR A 200 8.03 -21.91 2.99
N THR A 201 7.35 -20.79 3.21
CA THR A 201 5.90 -20.68 3.43
C THR A 201 5.33 -19.66 2.45
N PRO A 202 4.04 -19.79 2.07
CA PRO A 202 3.43 -18.86 1.12
C PRO A 202 3.42 -17.41 1.62
N ILE A 203 3.31 -16.48 0.67
CA ILE A 203 3.02 -15.06 0.90
C ILE A 203 1.70 -14.73 0.21
N GLN A 204 0.77 -14.14 0.94
CA GLN A 204 -0.57 -13.82 0.47
C GLN A 204 -0.69 -12.31 0.26
N PHE A 205 -1.39 -11.89 -0.79
CA PHE A 205 -1.59 -10.51 -1.18
C PHE A 205 -3.07 -10.25 -1.44
N ASP A 206 -3.57 -9.14 -0.93
CA ASP A 206 -4.97 -8.76 -1.05
C ASP A 206 -5.12 -7.22 -1.08
N ASN A 207 -6.29 -6.72 -1.47
CA ASN A 207 -6.65 -5.31 -1.47
C ASN A 207 -5.63 -4.43 -2.22
N LEU A 208 -5.29 -4.86 -3.43
CA LEU A 208 -4.39 -4.11 -4.31
C LEU A 208 -5.07 -2.82 -4.74
N MET A 209 -4.41 -1.68 -4.55
CA MET A 209 -5.02 -0.40 -4.86
C MET A 209 -3.99 0.63 -5.37
N VAL A 210 -4.42 1.43 -6.34
CA VAL A 210 -3.72 2.64 -6.78
C VAL A 210 -4.70 3.80 -6.68
N THR A 211 -4.34 4.85 -5.94
CA THR A 211 -5.16 6.06 -5.77
C THR A 211 -4.38 7.30 -6.16
N LYS A 212 -5.10 8.36 -6.52
CA LYS A 212 -4.51 9.70 -6.66
C LYS A 212 -4.25 10.28 -5.27
N VAL A 213 -3.16 11.03 -5.14
CA VAL A 213 -2.84 11.83 -3.95
C VAL A 213 -2.70 13.27 -4.42
N ALA A 214 -3.12 14.23 -3.59
CA ALA A 214 -2.90 15.64 -3.89
C ALA A 214 -1.40 15.95 -3.99
N GLU A 215 -1.05 16.89 -4.85
CA GLU A 215 0.31 17.46 -4.88
C GLU A 215 0.68 18.03 -3.50
N GLY A 216 1.93 17.84 -3.11
CA GLY A 216 2.48 18.50 -1.93
C GLY A 216 2.57 19.98 -2.21
N LYS A 217 1.91 20.81 -1.39
CA LYS A 217 2.03 22.27 -1.44
C LYS A 217 3.38 22.74 -0.94
#